data_AF-A0A7Y8Q6M0-F1
#
_entry.id   AF-A0A7Y8Q6M0-F1
#
_cell.length_a   1.000
_cell.length_b   1.000
_cell.length_c   1.000
_cell.angle_alpha   90.00
_cell.angle_beta   90.00
_cell.angle_gamma   90.00
#
_symmetry.space_group_name_H-M   'P 1'
#
loop_
_entity.id
_entity.type
_entity.pdbx_description
1 polymer ?
#
loop_
_entity_poly.entity_id
_entity_poly.type
_entity_poly.pdbx_seq_one_letter_code
_entity_poly.pdbx_strand_id
1 'polypeptide(L)'
;MKYIDSKKLSETQFKRYTGISWSTFYLMVEQLQKHIPAKGRPSKLSIEDQILLCLSYWREYRTLFHVATSYGVSEPTASRIVRHVEIA
;
A
#
# COMPACT_ATOMS: atom_id res chain seq x y z
N MET A 1 8.47 1.71 0.67
CA MET A 1 9.19 0.55 0.09
C MET A 1 8.27 -0.16 -0.89
N LYS A 2 8.76 -0.56 -2.06
CA LYS A 2 7.95 -1.32 -3.03
C LYS A 2 7.85 -2.79 -2.65
N TYR A 3 6.80 -3.46 -3.13
CA TYR A 3 6.50 -4.85 -2.80
C TYR A 3 7.63 -5.80 -3.21
N ILE A 4 8.24 -5.60 -4.38
CA ILE A 4 9.36 -6.41 -4.86
C ILE A 4 10.53 -6.39 -3.86
N ASP A 5 10.81 -5.24 -3.26
CA ASP A 5 11.87 -5.11 -2.27
C ASP A 5 11.46 -5.66 -0.91
N SER A 6 10.18 -5.54 -0.55
CA SER A 6 9.65 -6.10 0.69
C SER A 6 9.82 -7.62 0.78
N LYS A 7 9.75 -8.33 -0.36
CA LYS A 7 9.96 -9.80 -0.42
C LYS A 7 11.36 -10.25 0.02
N LYS A 8 12.34 -9.34 0.03
CA LYS A 8 13.71 -9.64 0.49
C LYS A 8 13.84 -9.60 2.02
N LEU A 9 12.82 -9.10 2.72
CA LEU A 9 12.82 -8.99 4.17
C LEU A 9 12.41 -10.30 4.83
N SER A 10 13.03 -10.61 5.96
CA SER A 10 12.51 -11.65 6.86
C SER A 10 11.16 -11.23 7.45
N GLU A 11 10.39 -12.17 7.99
CA GLU A 11 9.12 -11.87 8.63
C GLU A 11 9.24 -10.82 9.75
N THR A 12 10.29 -10.90 10.57
CA THR A 12 10.53 -9.94 11.66
C THR A 12 10.88 -8.55 11.14
N GLN A 13 11.67 -8.46 10.07
CA GLN A 13 12.00 -7.19 9.41
C GLN A 13 10.76 -6.57 8.75
N PHE A 14 9.97 -7.37 8.03
CA PHE A 14 8.73 -6.93 7.41
C PHE A 14 7.77 -6.37 8.47
N LYS A 15 7.51 -7.13 9.54
CA LYS A 15 6.62 -6.70 10.63
C LYS A 15 7.11 -5.43 11.33
N ARG A 16 8.43 -5.29 11.52
CA ARG A 16 9.01 -4.06 12.06
C ARG A 16 8.75 -2.85 11.15
N TYR A 17 8.91 -3.04 9.84
CA TYR A 17 8.73 -2.00 8.84
C TYR A 17 7.27 -1.60 8.65
N THR A 18 6.38 -2.57 8.38
CA THR A 18 4.97 -2.31 8.03
C THR A 18 4.05 -2.24 9.25
N GLY A 19 4.45 -2.81 10.39
CA GLY A 19 3.63 -2.95 11.59
C GLY A 19 2.76 -4.21 11.63
N ILE A 20 2.71 -5.00 10.54
CA ILE A 20 1.86 -6.18 10.43
C ILE A 20 2.64 -7.41 9.93
N SER A 21 2.10 -8.60 10.17
CA SER A 21 2.68 -9.84 9.64
C SER A 21 2.39 -10.03 8.15
N TRP A 22 3.13 -10.93 7.49
CA TRP A 22 2.86 -11.31 6.11
C TRP A 22 1.47 -11.93 5.92
N SER A 23 1.00 -12.74 6.88
CA SER A 23 -0.33 -13.35 6.80
C SER A 23 -1.44 -12.28 6.82
N THR A 24 -1.34 -11.29 7.71
CA THR A 24 -2.25 -10.14 7.73
C THR A 24 -2.19 -9.35 6.43
N PHE A 25 -0.98 -9.12 5.91
CA PHE A 25 -0.80 -8.40 4.65
C PHE A 25 -1.51 -9.10 3.48
N TYR A 26 -1.38 -10.43 3.34
CA TYR A 26 -2.05 -11.17 2.29
C TYR A 26 -3.58 -11.18 2.44
N LEU A 27 -4.10 -11.20 3.67
CA LEU A 27 -5.53 -11.03 3.91
C LEU A 27 -6.02 -9.66 3.43
N MET A 28 -5.26 -8.58 3.69
CA MET A 28 -5.60 -7.25 3.18
C MET A 28 -5.58 -7.19 1.65
N VAL A 29 -4.59 -7.83 1.01
CA VAL A 29 -4.52 -7.94 -0.46
C VAL A 29 -5.77 -8.63 -1.00
N GLU A 30 -6.16 -9.76 -0.40
CA GLU A 30 -7.33 -10.53 -0.82
C GLU A 30 -8.63 -9.71 -0.69
N GLN A 31 -8.80 -8.96 0.41
CA GLN A 31 -9.96 -8.09 0.58
C GLN A 31 -9.96 -6.96 -0.45
N LEU A 32 -8.84 -6.24 -0.60
CA LEU A 32 -8.78 -5.12 -1.55
C LEU A 32 -9.01 -5.58 -3.00
N GLN A 33 -8.59 -6.81 -3.34
CA GLN A 33 -8.84 -7.41 -4.64
C GLN A 33 -10.35 -7.53 -4.96
N LYS A 34 -11.20 -7.78 -3.96
CA LYS A 34 -12.66 -7.89 -4.12
C LYS A 34 -13.33 -6.54 -4.36
N HIS A 35 -12.68 -5.46 -3.94
CA HIS A 35 -13.18 -4.09 -4.06
C HIS A 35 -12.61 -3.32 -5.26
N ILE A 36 -11.87 -3.99 -6.15
CA ILE A 36 -11.39 -3.36 -7.39
C ILE A 36 -12.59 -3.03 -8.29
N PRO A 37 -12.75 -1.78 -8.74
CA PRO A 37 -13.79 -1.43 -9.69
C PRO A 37 -13.59 -2.20 -11.00
N ALA A 38 -14.64 -2.88 -11.48
CA ALA A 38 -14.61 -3.60 -12.76
C ALA A 38 -14.51 -2.68 -13.99
N LYS A 39 -14.72 -1.37 -13.81
CA LYS A 39 -14.70 -0.36 -14.87
C LYS A 39 -13.82 0.82 -14.49
N GLY A 40 -13.05 1.33 -15.45
CA GLY A 40 -12.20 2.52 -15.30
C GLY A 40 -10.74 2.26 -15.67
N ARG A 41 -9.91 3.29 -15.52
CA ARG A 41 -8.46 3.16 -15.73
C ARG A 41 -7.85 2.39 -14.55
N PRO A 42 -7.08 1.31 -14.81
CA PRO A 42 -6.41 0.58 -13.74
C PRO A 42 -5.38 1.49 -13.04
N SER A 43 -5.19 1.23 -11.75
CA SER A 43 -4.15 1.91 -10.97
C SER A 43 -2.77 1.63 -11.55
N LYS A 44 -1.87 2.62 -11.48
CA LYS A 44 -0.45 2.45 -11.87
C LYS A 44 0.30 1.53 -10.89
N LEU A 45 -0.17 1.46 -9.63
CA LEU A 45 0.45 0.65 -8.59
C LEU A 45 -0.32 -0.67 -8.42
N SER A 46 0.42 -1.74 -8.15
CA SER A 46 -0.19 -3.02 -7.75
C SER A 46 -0.95 -2.86 -6.43
N ILE A 47 -1.82 -3.81 -6.10
CA ILE A 47 -2.57 -3.79 -4.84
C ILE A 47 -1.62 -3.85 -3.64
N GLU A 48 -0.58 -4.67 -3.75
CA GLU A 48 0.45 -4.80 -2.71
C GLU A 48 1.17 -3.47 -2.49
N ASP A 49 1.54 -2.77 -3.56
CA ASP A 49 2.17 -1.45 -3.46
C ASP A 49 1.21 -0.40 -2.89
N GLN A 50 -0.09 -0.49 -3.21
CA GLN A 50 -1.12 0.40 -2.65
C GLN A 50 -1.28 0.22 -1.13
N ILE A 51 -1.30 -1.03 -0.66
CA ILE A 51 -1.37 -1.35 0.77
C ILE A 51 -0.08 -0.90 1.48
N LEU A 52 1.10 -1.17 0.90
CA LEU A 52 2.37 -0.72 1.47
C LEU A 52 2.47 0.81 1.52
N LEU A 53 1.96 1.51 0.52
CA LEU A 53 1.85 2.96 0.52
C LEU A 53 0.99 3.43 1.70
N CYS A 54 -0.19 2.85 1.87
CA CYS A 54 -1.09 3.20 2.97
C CYS A 54 -0.47 2.92 4.36
N LEU A 55 0.14 1.75 4.53
CA LEU A 55 0.82 1.38 5.78
C LEU A 55 1.98 2.34 6.10
N SER A 56 2.74 2.78 5.08
CA SER A 56 3.80 3.77 5.28
C SER A 56 3.26 5.12 5.73
N TYR A 57 2.12 5.53 5.17
CA TYR A 57 1.43 6.75 5.56
C TYR A 57 0.96 6.69 7.02
N TRP A 58 0.25 5.64 7.43
CA TRP A 58 -0.25 5.50 8.79
C TRP A 58 0.86 5.35 9.85
N ARG A 59 1.95 4.65 9.51
CA ARG A 59 3.00 4.33 10.49
C ARG A 59 4.00 5.45 10.70
N GLU A 60 4.29 6.22 9.65
CA GLU A 60 5.30 7.28 9.70
C GLU A 60 4.68 8.69 9.68
N TYR A 61 3.36 8.80 9.46
CA TYR A 61 2.62 10.06 9.38
C TYR A 61 3.26 11.09 8.42
N ARG A 62 3.98 10.61 7.39
CA ARG A 62 4.58 11.46 6.37
C ARG A 62 3.51 12.13 5.53
N THR A 63 3.81 13.31 5.00
CA THR A 63 2.88 13.99 4.08
C THR A 63 2.62 13.12 2.85
N LEU A 64 1.40 13.21 2.29
CA LEU A 64 1.03 12.46 1.09
C LEU A 64 1.94 12.79 -0.09
N PHE A 65 2.44 14.02 -0.18
CA PHE A 65 3.48 14.40 -1.13
C PHE A 65 4.73 13.49 -1.03
N HIS A 66 5.34 13.36 0.15
CA HIS A 66 6.54 12.52 0.34
C HIS A 66 6.29 11.05 0.03
N VAL A 67 5.14 10.53 0.48
CA VAL A 67 4.73 9.16 0.22
C VAL A 67 4.54 8.96 -1.29
N ALA A 68 3.78 9.83 -1.96
CA ALA A 68 3.53 9.76 -3.39
C ALA A 68 4.82 9.77 -4.22
N THR A 69 5.78 10.65 -3.88
CA THR A 69 7.09 10.72 -4.54
C THR A 69 7.85 9.40 -4.44
N SER A 70 7.85 8.76 -3.26
CA SER A 70 8.53 7.47 -3.03
C SER A 70 7.97 6.33 -3.90
N TYR A 71 6.69 6.41 -4.28
CA TYR A 71 6.02 5.44 -5.12
C TYR A 71 5.89 5.89 -6.60
N GLY A 72 6.36 7.09 -6.95
CA GLY A 72 6.33 7.59 -8.34
C GLY A 72 4.90 7.86 -8.85
N VAL A 73 4.02 8.32 -7.96
CA VAL A 73 2.63 8.75 -8.25
C VAL A 73 2.42 10.21 -7.84
N SER A 74 1.32 10.82 -8.30
CA SER A 74 0.96 12.16 -7.84
C SER A 74 0.33 12.14 -6.44
N GLU A 75 0.45 13.24 -5.69
CA GLU A 75 -0.14 13.37 -4.37
C GLU A 75 -1.66 13.10 -4.33
N PRO A 76 -2.49 13.60 -5.27
CA PRO A 76 -3.91 13.24 -5.32
C PRO A 76 -4.13 11.74 -5.56
N THR A 77 -3.23 11.08 -6.28
CA THR A 77 -3.31 9.62 -6.49
C THR A 77 -3.03 8.87 -5.19
N ALA A 78 -2.01 9.28 -4.43
CA ALA A 78 -1.73 8.71 -3.12
C ALA A 78 -2.90 8.91 -2.15
N SER A 79 -3.52 10.10 -2.13
CA SER A 79 -4.73 10.37 -1.34
C SER A 79 -5.88 9.41 -1.66
N ARG A 80 -6.16 9.20 -2.96
CA ARG A 80 -7.21 8.25 -3.40
C ARG A 80 -6.89 6.82 -3.00
N ILE A 81 -5.62 6.41 -3.07
CA ILE A 81 -5.17 5.07 -2.67
C ILE A 81 -5.39 4.86 -1.17
N VAL A 82 -4.96 5.79 -0.33
CA VAL A 82 -5.16 5.71 1.13
C VAL A 82 -6.65 5.58 1.44
N ARG A 83 -7.48 6.46 0.86
CA ARG A 83 -8.94 6.40 1.04
C ARG A 83 -9.56 5.10 0.53
N HIS A 84 -9.05 4.54 -0.56
CA HIS A 84 -9.54 3.28 -1.11
C HIS A 84 -9.24 2.11 -0.16
N VAL A 85 -8.01 2.05 0.37
CA VAL A 85 -7.58 1.04 1.35
C VAL A 85 -8.31 1.20 2.70
N GLU A 86 -8.68 2.41 3.09
CA GLU A 86 -9.45 2.69 4.33
C GLU A 86 -10.90 2.20 4.29
N ILE A 87 -11.52 2.18 3.11
CA ILE A 87 -12.96 1.93 2.93
C ILE A 87 -13.26 0.51 2.45
N ALA A 88 -12.28 -0.15 1.81
CA ALA A 88 -12.39 -1.53 1.34
C ALA A 88 -12.27 -2.55 2.48
#